data_AF-A0A1X9YQA8-F1
#
_entry.id   AF-A0A1X9YQA8-F1
#
_cell.length_a   1.000
_cell.length_b   1.000
_cell.length_c   1.000
_cell.angle_alpha   90.00
_cell.angle_beta   90.00
_cell.angle_gamma   90.00
#
_symmetry.space_group_name_H-M   'P 1'
#
loop_
_entity.id
_entity.type
_entity.pdbx_description
1 polymer ?
#
loop_
_entity_poly.entity_id
_entity_poly.type
_entity_poly.pdbx_seq_one_letter_code
_entity_poly.pdbx_strand_id
1 'polypeptide(L)'
;MNNYVLLYYFDKEDQQKQFEEGIRKTFDRHREETNGEYKYFGFADREEPGVVDKLNSILTAMGMGRDGYFGPRDYVALYFSREKDPDNIKRQLLIGTADMVNKGAETTGNDAHQSNIQNLLVYDYLKA
;
A
#
# COMPACT_ATOMS: atom_id res chain seq x y z
N MET A 1 5.62 -3.67 -16.87
CA MET A 1 5.09 -4.07 -15.54
C MET A 1 5.46 -2.93 -14.63
N ASN A 2 4.49 -2.41 -13.90
CA ASN A 2 4.70 -1.29 -13.00
C ASN A 2 4.87 -1.83 -11.57
N ASN A 3 5.72 -1.15 -10.81
CA ASN A 3 5.90 -1.44 -9.40
C ASN A 3 4.95 -0.56 -8.58
N TYR A 4 4.43 -1.16 -7.53
CA TYR A 4 3.47 -0.56 -6.63
C TYR A 4 3.92 -0.80 -5.20
N VAL A 5 3.57 0.12 -4.31
CA VAL A 5 3.83 -0.01 -2.87
C VAL A 5 2.55 0.29 -2.12
N LEU A 6 2.12 -0.62 -1.27
CA LEU A 6 1.07 -0.37 -0.30
C LEU A 6 1.70 0.08 1.01
N LEU A 7 1.15 1.15 1.56
CA LEU A 7 1.27 1.48 2.97
C LEU A 7 -0.10 1.28 3.59
N TYR A 8 -0.17 0.53 4.68
CA TYR A 8 -1.44 0.27 5.36
C TYR A 8 -1.26 0.23 6.87
N TYR A 9 -2.37 0.53 7.55
CA TYR A 9 -2.52 0.39 8.99
C TYR A 9 -3.98 0.08 9.29
N PHE A 10 -4.20 -0.81 10.26
CA PHE A 10 -5.52 -1.09 10.79
C PHE A 10 -5.46 -1.10 12.32
N ASP A 11 -6.44 -0.48 12.96
CA ASP A 11 -6.60 -0.45 14.42
C ASP A 11 -6.78 -1.86 15.00
N LYS A 12 -7.41 -2.76 14.24
CA LYS A 12 -7.68 -4.14 14.66
C LYS A 12 -6.69 -5.10 14.00
N GLU A 13 -6.02 -5.89 14.83
CA GLU A 13 -5.06 -6.89 14.39
C GLU A 13 -5.67 -7.93 13.43
N ASP A 14 -6.91 -8.37 13.68
CA ASP A 14 -7.59 -9.34 12.80
C ASP A 14 -7.84 -8.79 11.39
N GLN A 15 -8.19 -7.50 11.29
CA GLN A 15 -8.38 -6.83 10.00
C GLN A 15 -7.05 -6.69 9.25
N GLN A 16 -5.98 -6.34 9.97
CA GLN A 16 -4.65 -6.29 9.40
C GLN A 16 -4.21 -7.66 8.85
N LYS A 17 -4.39 -8.74 9.63
CA LYS A 17 -4.06 -10.10 9.19
C LYS A 17 -4.86 -10.51 7.97
N GLN A 18 -6.17 -10.25 7.96
CA GLN A 18 -7.03 -10.57 6.82
C GLN A 18 -6.60 -9.80 5.55
N PHE A 19 -6.23 -8.52 5.69
CA PHE A 19 -5.71 -7.73 4.58
C PHE A 19 -4.37 -8.28 4.07
N GLU A 20 -3.43 -8.58 4.97
CA GLU A 20 -2.12 -9.16 4.67
C GLU A 20 -2.24 -10.50 3.92
N GLU A 21 -3.13 -11.39 4.38
CA GLU A 21 -3.42 -12.65 3.70
C GLU A 21 -3.99 -12.41 2.28
N GLY A 22 -4.89 -11.43 2.15
CA GLY A 22 -5.50 -11.05 0.88
C GLY A 22 -4.47 -10.53 -0.14
N ILE A 23 -3.59 -9.62 0.27
CA ILE A 23 -2.57 -9.05 -0.62
C ILE A 23 -1.49 -10.09 -0.97
N ARG A 24 -1.04 -10.91 -0.02
CA ARG A 24 -0.05 -11.98 -0.27
C ARG A 24 -0.56 -13.03 -1.25
N LYS A 25 -1.85 -13.39 -1.16
CA LYS A 25 -2.48 -14.34 -2.09
C LYS A 25 -2.73 -13.74 -3.48
N THR A 26 -2.90 -12.43 -3.56
CA THR A 26 -3.22 -11.74 -4.82
C THR A 26 -1.96 -11.37 -5.60
N PHE A 27 -0.88 -11.06 -4.89
CA PHE A 27 0.38 -10.59 -5.44
C PHE A 27 1.53 -11.50 -5.01
N ASP A 28 1.66 -12.65 -5.66
CA ASP A 28 2.64 -13.68 -5.29
C ASP A 28 4.09 -13.16 -5.31
N ARG A 29 4.40 -12.22 -6.22
CA ARG A 29 5.72 -11.58 -6.31
C ARG A 29 5.70 -10.26 -5.57
N HIS A 30 6.09 -10.31 -4.30
CA HIS A 30 6.07 -9.16 -3.41
C HIS A 30 7.32 -9.09 -2.53
N ARG A 31 7.49 -7.93 -1.89
CA ARG A 31 8.49 -7.69 -0.86
C ARG A 31 7.84 -6.89 0.25
N GLU A 32 8.09 -7.29 1.48
CA GLU A 32 7.61 -6.61 2.67
C GLU A 32 8.76 -5.89 3.36
N GLU A 33 8.52 -4.65 3.77
CA GLU A 33 9.43 -3.88 4.60
C GLU A 33 8.62 -3.35 5.79
N THR A 34 9.21 -3.38 6.97
CA THR A 34 8.60 -2.82 8.19
C THR A 34 9.50 -1.74 8.75
N ASN A 35 8.94 -0.57 9.05
CA ASN A 35 9.67 0.52 9.70
C ASN A 35 8.80 1.08 10.82
N GLY A 36 9.14 0.76 12.07
CA GLY A 36 8.29 1.08 13.21
C GLY A 36 6.92 0.38 13.11
N GLU A 37 5.84 1.15 13.18
CA GLU A 37 4.46 0.65 13.05
C GLU A 37 3.98 0.55 11.59
N TYR A 38 4.81 0.98 10.62
CA TYR A 38 4.45 0.97 9.21
C TYR A 38 4.84 -0.33 8.53
N LYS A 39 3.89 -0.89 7.80
CA LYS A 39 4.11 -2.02 6.90
C LYS A 39 4.00 -1.55 5.46
N TYR A 40 5.07 -1.79 4.73
CA TYR A 40 5.17 -1.52 3.31
C TYR A 40 5.10 -2.87 2.58
N PHE A 41 4.21 -2.97 1.60
CA PHE A 41 4.09 -4.15 0.75
C PHE A 41 4.30 -3.72 -0.70
N GLY A 42 5.48 -4.01 -1.21
CA GLY A 42 5.86 -3.74 -2.59
C GLY A 42 5.57 -4.93 -3.50
N PHE A 43 5.12 -4.69 -4.72
CA PHE A 43 4.82 -5.74 -5.71
C PHE A 43 4.84 -5.17 -7.13
N ALA A 44 4.82 -6.04 -8.14
CA ALA A 44 4.70 -5.66 -9.55
C ALA A 44 3.44 -6.21 -10.21
N ASP A 45 2.76 -5.37 -11.00
CA ASP A 45 1.60 -5.77 -11.81
C ASP A 45 1.50 -4.92 -13.10
N ARG A 46 0.52 -5.17 -13.96
CA ARG A 46 0.41 -4.52 -15.27
C ARG A 46 -0.07 -3.07 -15.18
N GLU A 47 -1.29 -2.85 -14.72
CA GLU A 47 -1.96 -1.54 -14.82
C GLU A 47 -2.62 -1.13 -13.51
N GLU A 48 -2.53 0.17 -13.19
CA GLU A 48 -3.01 0.74 -11.93
C GLU A 48 -4.50 0.50 -11.69
N PRO A 49 -5.42 0.70 -12.67
CA PRO A 49 -6.83 0.41 -12.46
C PRO A 49 -7.09 -1.03 -12.03
N GLY A 50 -6.40 -2.00 -12.65
CA GLY A 50 -6.53 -3.42 -12.28
C GLY A 50 -5.97 -3.74 -10.90
N VAL A 51 -4.91 -3.06 -10.48
CA VAL A 51 -4.36 -3.17 -9.11
C VAL A 51 -5.36 -2.61 -8.09
N VAL A 52 -5.93 -1.43 -8.38
CA VAL A 52 -6.94 -0.79 -7.54
C VAL A 52 -8.18 -1.66 -7.41
N ASP A 53 -8.67 -2.26 -8.49
CA ASP A 53 -9.82 -3.16 -8.46
C ASP A 53 -9.58 -4.41 -7.61
N LYS A 54 -8.38 -5.02 -7.72
CA LYS A 54 -7.97 -6.14 -6.87
C LYS A 54 -7.95 -5.76 -5.40
N LEU A 55 -7.36 -4.61 -5.06
CA LEU A 55 -7.27 -4.14 -3.68
C LEU A 55 -8.64 -3.77 -3.12
N ASN A 56 -9.48 -3.11 -3.90
CA ASN A 56 -10.87 -2.83 -3.52
C ASN A 56 -11.66 -4.11 -3.31
N SER A 57 -11.41 -5.17 -4.09
CA SER A 57 -12.04 -6.48 -3.90
C SER A 57 -11.63 -7.12 -2.57
N ILE A 58 -10.35 -7.02 -2.19
CA ILE A 58 -9.84 -7.48 -0.89
C ILE A 58 -10.54 -6.71 0.25
N LEU A 59 -10.52 -5.38 0.17
CA LEU A 59 -11.16 -4.52 1.17
C LEU A 59 -12.66 -4.84 1.28
N THR A 60 -13.35 -4.95 0.16
CA THR A 60 -14.80 -5.24 0.13
C THR A 60 -15.11 -6.59 0.77
N ALA A 61 -14.28 -7.61 0.55
CA ALA A 61 -14.41 -8.91 1.18
C ALA A 61 -14.21 -8.86 2.72
N MET A 62 -13.48 -7.86 3.22
CA MET A 62 -13.34 -7.56 4.64
C MET A 62 -14.51 -6.72 5.21
N GLY A 63 -15.48 -6.34 4.37
CA GLY A 63 -16.54 -5.38 4.74
C GLY A 63 -16.06 -3.93 4.78
N MET A 64 -14.89 -3.64 4.20
CA MET A 64 -14.30 -2.31 4.11
C MET A 64 -14.40 -1.78 2.68
N GLY A 65 -14.72 -0.52 2.49
CA GLY A 65 -14.83 0.03 1.15
C GLY A 65 -15.17 1.51 1.17
N ARG A 66 -15.37 2.08 -0.01
CA ARG A 66 -15.68 3.51 -0.17
C ARG A 66 -16.96 3.94 0.57
N ASP A 67 -17.90 3.01 0.74
CA ASP A 67 -19.15 3.17 1.49
C ASP A 67 -19.18 2.35 2.81
N GLY A 68 -18.07 1.68 3.16
CA GLY A 68 -17.94 0.87 4.37
C GLY A 68 -17.40 1.65 5.55
N TYR A 69 -17.60 1.14 6.77
CA TYR A 69 -17.03 1.72 7.98
C TYR A 69 -15.59 1.23 8.16
N PHE A 70 -14.62 2.14 8.09
CA PHE A 70 -13.23 1.88 8.47
C PHE A 70 -12.94 2.57 9.82
N GLY A 71 -12.00 2.03 10.59
CA GLY A 71 -11.59 2.57 11.88
C GLY A 71 -11.07 4.01 11.77
N PRO A 72 -11.06 4.77 12.88
CA PRO A 72 -10.65 6.18 12.88
C PRO A 72 -9.19 6.40 12.49
N ARG A 73 -8.36 5.35 12.46
CA ARG A 73 -6.97 5.40 12.00
C ARG A 73 -6.67 4.44 10.86
N ASP A 74 -7.66 3.69 10.39
CA ASP A 74 -7.47 2.72 9.32
C ASP A 74 -7.19 3.43 8.00
N TYR A 75 -6.12 3.05 7.32
CA TYR A 75 -5.81 3.57 6.00
C TYR A 75 -5.12 2.52 5.13
N VAL A 76 -5.33 2.66 3.82
CA VAL A 76 -4.57 1.94 2.80
C VAL A 76 -4.25 2.92 1.70
N ALA A 77 -2.96 3.14 1.46
CA ALA A 77 -2.43 4.03 0.45
C ALA A 77 -1.60 3.24 -0.56
N LEU A 78 -1.95 3.38 -1.83
CA LEU A 78 -1.21 2.84 -2.96
C LEU A 78 -0.28 3.92 -3.51
N TYR A 79 1.00 3.60 -3.58
CA TYR A 79 2.03 4.43 -4.19
C TYR A 79 2.51 3.79 -5.49
N PHE A 80 2.70 4.60 -6.51
CA PHE A 80 3.18 4.17 -7.81
C PHE A 80 3.81 5.34 -8.56
N SER A 81 4.76 5.04 -9.44
CA SER A 81 5.25 5.99 -10.43
C SER A 81 4.88 5.51 -11.83
N ARG A 82 4.90 6.41 -12.81
CA ARG A 82 4.67 6.03 -14.21
C ARG A 82 6.04 5.75 -14.84
N GLU A 83 6.14 4.76 -15.73
CA GLU A 83 7.40 4.46 -16.44
C GLU A 83 8.04 5.69 -17.11
N LYS A 84 7.23 6.65 -17.56
CA LYS A 84 7.68 7.88 -18.21
C LYS A 84 8.16 8.98 -17.24
N ASP A 85 7.92 8.81 -15.94
CA ASP A 85 8.20 9.79 -14.90
C ASP A 85 8.40 9.06 -13.54
N PRO A 86 9.52 8.33 -13.38
CA PRO A 86 9.76 7.46 -12.23
C PRO A 86 9.97 8.24 -10.93
N ASP A 87 10.40 9.50 -11.02
CA ASP A 87 10.63 10.40 -9.87
C ASP A 87 9.31 11.00 -9.34
N ASN A 88 8.24 10.94 -10.12
CA ASN A 88 6.93 11.45 -9.74
C ASN A 88 6.09 10.35 -9.09
N ILE A 89 6.34 10.13 -7.81
CA ILE A 89 5.58 9.19 -6.99
C ILE A 89 4.17 9.74 -6.76
N LYS A 90 3.18 9.02 -7.28
CA LYS A 90 1.76 9.27 -7.04
C LYS A 90 1.28 8.45 -5.86
N ARG A 91 0.30 9.00 -5.15
CA ARG A 91 -0.40 8.34 -4.05
C ARG A 91 -1.89 8.32 -4.34
N GLN A 92 -2.51 7.15 -4.16
CA GLN A 92 -3.94 6.95 -4.22
C GLN A 92 -4.41 6.29 -2.93
N LEU A 93 -5.38 6.93 -2.28
CA LEU A 93 -6.00 6.39 -1.07
C LEU A 93 -7.12 5.44 -1.48
N LEU A 94 -7.11 4.23 -0.92
CA LEU A 94 -8.20 3.26 -1.07
C LEU A 94 -9.20 3.39 0.08
N ILE A 95 -8.70 3.56 1.30
CA ILE A 95 -9.47 3.93 2.51
C ILE A 95 -8.64 4.90 3.37
N GLY A 96 -9.31 5.57 4.31
CA GLY A 96 -8.69 6.57 5.18
C GLY A 96 -8.52 7.94 4.50
N THR A 97 -7.80 8.83 5.16
CA THR A 97 -7.55 10.20 4.67
C THR A 97 -6.06 10.48 4.47
N ALA A 98 -5.75 11.51 3.68
CA ALA A 98 -4.35 11.92 3.46
C ALA A 98 -3.66 12.31 4.78
N ASP A 99 -4.42 12.91 5.71
CA ASP A 99 -3.90 13.29 7.02
C ASP A 99 -3.56 12.08 7.89
N MET A 100 -4.30 10.97 7.79
CA MET A 100 -3.97 9.72 8.52
C MET A 100 -2.64 9.16 8.03
N VAL A 101 -2.43 9.15 6.71
CA VAL A 101 -1.18 8.69 6.10
C VAL A 101 -0.01 9.63 6.45
N ASN A 102 -0.23 10.95 6.38
CA ASN A 102 0.80 11.94 6.65
C ASN A 102 1.19 11.98 8.13
N LYS A 103 0.22 11.99 9.06
CA LYS A 103 0.49 11.85 10.50
C LYS A 103 1.26 10.57 10.80
N GLY A 104 0.99 9.54 10.01
CA GLY A 104 1.79 8.33 10.07
C GLY A 104 3.24 8.58 9.61
N ALA A 105 3.42 9.10 8.41
CA ALA A 105 4.75 9.38 7.84
C ALA A 105 5.60 10.34 8.69
N GLU A 106 4.99 11.35 9.31
CA GLU A 106 5.65 12.38 10.14
C GLU A 106 6.39 11.77 11.35
N THR A 107 5.94 10.64 11.91
CA THR A 107 6.61 10.02 13.07
C THR A 107 7.89 9.25 12.73
N THR A 108 8.12 8.93 11.46
CA THR A 108 9.27 8.12 11.01
C THR A 108 10.42 8.99 10.46
N GLY A 109 10.20 10.29 10.34
CA GLY A 109 11.03 11.18 9.55
C GLY A 109 10.71 11.03 8.06
N ASN A 110 10.34 12.14 7.42
CA ASN A 110 9.88 12.15 6.02
C ASN A 110 10.84 11.43 5.06
N ASP A 111 12.16 11.50 5.32
CA ASP A 111 13.20 10.92 4.47
C ASP A 111 13.18 9.39 4.49
N ALA A 112 12.95 8.76 5.64
CA ALA A 112 12.92 7.29 5.77
C ALA A 112 11.67 6.70 5.10
N HIS A 113 10.51 7.37 5.27
CA HIS A 113 9.27 6.99 4.61
C HIS A 113 9.41 7.06 3.07
N GLN A 114 9.93 8.16 2.54
CA GLN A 114 10.16 8.32 1.10
C GLN A 114 11.18 7.31 0.57
N SER A 115 12.27 7.08 1.29
CA SER A 115 13.30 6.12 0.89
C SER A 115 12.75 4.70 0.79
N ASN A 116 11.92 4.26 1.74
CA ASN A 116 11.30 2.93 1.70
C ASN A 116 10.37 2.75 0.49
N ILE A 117 9.54 3.75 0.20
CA ILE A 117 8.67 3.72 -0.98
C ILE A 117 9.52 3.68 -2.25
N GLN A 118 10.53 4.55 -2.36
CA GLN A 118 11.36 4.60 -3.55
C GLN A 118 12.13 3.29 -3.78
N ASN A 119 12.71 2.71 -2.72
CA ASN A 119 13.41 1.43 -2.79
C ASN A 119 12.51 0.30 -3.27
N LEU A 120 11.26 0.24 -2.80
CA LEU A 120 10.30 -0.77 -3.24
C LEU A 120 9.75 -0.49 -4.65
N LEU A 121 9.67 0.76 -5.09
CA LEU A 121 9.26 1.12 -6.45
C LEU A 121 10.33 0.82 -7.50
N VAL A 122 11.62 0.82 -7.15
CA VAL A 122 12.70 0.45 -8.09
C VAL A 122 13.13 -1.01 -7.99
N TYR A 123 12.54 -1.76 -7.06
CA TYR A 123 12.89 -3.17 -6.85
C TYR A 123 12.50 -4.06 -8.04
N ASP A 124 13.37 -5.01 -8.37
CA ASP A 124 13.16 -5.93 -9.49
C ASP A 124 12.39 -7.18 -9.05
N TYR A 125 11.06 -7.09 -9.05
CA TYR A 125 10.16 -8.20 -8.69
C TYR A 125 10.15 -9.36 -9.69
N LEU A 126 10.84 -9.25 -10.84
CA LEU A 126 10.98 -10.39 -11.76
C LEU A 126 11.98 -11.44 -11.24
N LYS A 127 12.83 -11.04 -10.28
CA LYS A 127 13.82 -11.90 -9.63
C LYS A 127 13.42 -12.35 -8.22
N ALA A 128 12.24 -11.93 -7.77
CA ALA A 128 11.68 -12.26 -6.46
C ALA A 128 10.94 -13.60 -6.47
#